data_AF-G9ET27-F1
#
_entry.id   AF-G9ET27-F1
#
_cell.length_a   1.000
_cell.length_b   1.000
_cell.length_c   1.000
_cell.angle_alpha   90.00
_cell.angle_beta   90.00
_cell.angle_gamma   90.00
#
_symmetry.space_group_name_H-M   'P 1'
#
loop_
_entity.id
_entity.type
_entity.pdbx_description
1 polymer ?
#
loop_
_entity_poly.entity_id
_entity_poly.type
_entity_poly.pdbx_seq_one_letter_code
_entity_poly.pdbx_strand_id
1 'polypeptide(L)'
;MPQVFLLDNQHHQHQFGYDVLSPLQLADGSVVLIDRGWIHGDITRRIFPKIQIPNDSIHLQGTAYFPSKNQWVLGPVFEEKENKTVIIERFDKQLVSQLLQKAVYPFIIRLDKQDTHGFVREWETVSMPPQRHLAYALQWFAMALVILIIFLALNLKKKNEKTVQ
;
A
#
# COMPACT_ATOMS: atom_id res chain seq x y z
N MET A 1 20.43 -4.76 -14.24
CA MET A 1 18.99 -4.55 -14.00
C MET A 1 18.53 -5.55 -12.95
N PRO A 2 17.95 -5.07 -11.83
CA PRO A 2 17.10 -5.87 -10.96
C PRO A 2 16.18 -6.78 -11.77
N GLN A 3 16.09 -8.05 -11.38
CA GLN A 3 15.15 -8.97 -12.03
C GLN A 3 13.75 -8.84 -11.44
N VAL A 4 13.68 -8.45 -10.16
CA VAL A 4 12.42 -8.37 -9.41
C VAL A 4 12.49 -7.21 -8.41
N PHE A 5 11.38 -6.49 -8.30
CA PHE A 5 11.08 -5.59 -7.19
C PHE A 5 10.01 -6.23 -6.30
N LEU A 6 10.19 -6.16 -4.99
CA LEU A 6 9.20 -6.57 -4.00
C LEU A 6 8.59 -5.31 -3.39
N LEU A 7 7.31 -5.06 -3.66
CA LEU A 7 6.57 -4.00 -3.00
C LEU A 7 6.21 -4.47 -1.59
N ASP A 8 6.75 -3.80 -0.58
CA ASP A 8 6.62 -4.18 0.83
C ASP A 8 5.26 -3.80 1.43
N ASN A 9 4.98 -4.32 2.63
CA ASN A 9 3.78 -4.02 3.42
C ASN A 9 2.46 -4.32 2.71
N GLN A 10 2.44 -5.35 1.86
CA GLN A 10 1.21 -5.82 1.24
C GLN A 10 0.56 -6.88 2.12
N HIS A 11 -0.76 -6.82 2.23
CA HIS A 11 -1.53 -7.75 3.04
C HIS A 11 -2.55 -8.48 2.19
N HIS A 12 -2.62 -9.78 2.35
CA HIS A 12 -3.66 -10.63 1.78
C HIS A 12 -4.18 -11.57 2.87
N GLN A 13 -5.49 -11.59 3.09
CA GLN A 13 -6.13 -12.45 4.11
C GLN A 13 -5.47 -12.37 5.50
N HIS A 14 -5.16 -11.16 5.97
CA HIS A 14 -4.47 -10.87 7.24
C HIS A 14 -3.03 -11.38 7.34
N GLN A 15 -2.43 -11.85 6.25
CA GLN A 15 -1.03 -12.24 6.19
C GLN A 15 -0.19 -11.14 5.57
N PHE A 16 1.00 -10.92 6.13
CA PHE A 16 2.00 -10.02 5.57
C PHE A 16 2.67 -10.65 4.34
N GLY A 17 2.98 -9.83 3.34
CA GLY A 17 3.72 -10.24 2.18
C GLY A 17 4.11 -9.11 1.25
N TYR A 18 4.43 -9.49 0.02
CA TYR A 18 4.97 -8.60 -0.99
C TYR A 18 4.17 -8.72 -2.29
N ASP A 19 3.95 -7.61 -2.99
CA ASP A 19 3.57 -7.70 -4.40
C ASP A 19 4.83 -7.82 -5.26
N VAL A 20 4.85 -8.80 -6.15
CA VAL A 20 5.99 -9.08 -7.02
C VAL A 20 5.89 -8.24 -8.28
N LEU A 21 6.76 -7.24 -8.40
CA LEU A 21 6.84 -6.37 -9.56
C LEU A 21 8.05 -6.77 -10.42
N SER A 22 7.82 -7.01 -11.71
CA SER A 22 8.87 -7.41 -12.64
C SER A 22 9.01 -6.43 -13.80
N PRO A 23 10.23 -5.96 -14.12
CA PRO A 23 10.43 -5.06 -15.24
C PRO A 23 10.31 -5.81 -16.56
N LEU A 24 9.38 -5.37 -17.42
CA LEU A 24 9.27 -5.81 -18.80
C LEU A 24 9.79 -4.70 -19.71
N GLN A 25 10.85 -5.00 -20.46
CA GLN A 25 11.37 -4.10 -21.48
C GLN A 25 10.54 -4.24 -22.75
N LEU A 26 10.07 -3.11 -23.29
CA LEU A 26 9.35 -3.05 -24.57
C LEU A 26 10.34 -2.94 -25.74
N ALA A 27 9.82 -3.10 -26.96
CA ALA A 27 10.61 -3.05 -28.19
C ALA A 27 11.31 -1.69 -28.40
N ASP A 28 10.75 -0.60 -27.87
CA ASP A 28 11.33 0.75 -27.94
C ASP A 28 12.41 1.00 -26.86
N GLY A 29 12.70 0.00 -26.01
CA GLY A 29 13.69 0.09 -24.95
C GLY A 29 13.19 0.69 -23.64
N SER A 30 11.95 1.20 -23.61
CA SER A 30 11.28 1.62 -22.37
C SER A 30 10.89 0.41 -21.52
N VAL A 31 10.60 0.66 -20.24
CA VAL A 31 10.24 -0.39 -19.28
C VAL A 31 8.88 -0.10 -18.66
N VAL A 32 8.06 -1.13 -18.56
CA VAL A 32 6.85 -1.14 -17.76
C VAL A 32 7.01 -2.18 -16.64
N LEU A 33 6.58 -1.85 -15.42
CA LEU A 33 6.54 -2.85 -14.36
C LEU A 33 5.26 -3.66 -14.46
N ILE A 34 5.40 -4.99 -14.39
CA ILE A 34 4.31 -5.94 -14.32
C ILE A 34 4.15 -6.38 -12.88
N ASP A 35 3.00 -6.06 -12.29
CA ASP A 35 2.54 -6.57 -11.01
C ASP A 35 2.01 -7.99 -11.21
N ARG A 36 2.78 -8.96 -10.73
CA ARG A 36 2.48 -10.39 -10.81
C ARG A 36 1.60 -10.87 -9.66
N GLY A 37 1.29 -10.02 -8.69
CA GLY A 37 0.48 -10.33 -7.52
C GLY A 37 1.29 -10.60 -6.25
N TRP A 38 0.54 -10.91 -5.20
CA TRP A 38 1.01 -11.05 -3.83
C TRP A 38 1.63 -12.42 -3.54
N ILE A 39 2.72 -12.41 -2.78
CA ILE A 39 3.37 -13.60 -2.22
C ILE A 39 3.58 -13.43 -0.71
N HIS A 40 3.43 -14.53 0.03
CA HIS A 40 3.67 -14.55 1.46
C HIS A 40 5.11 -14.13 1.79
N GLY A 41 5.23 -13.19 2.73
CA GLY A 41 6.51 -12.67 3.19
C GLY A 41 6.85 -13.15 4.59
N ASP A 42 8.14 -13.31 4.86
CA ASP A 42 8.61 -13.57 6.23
C ASP A 42 8.44 -12.31 7.09
N ILE A 43 7.73 -12.43 8.22
CA ILE A 43 7.46 -11.32 9.12
C ILE A 43 8.75 -10.74 9.72
N THR A 44 9.80 -11.55 9.83
CA THR A 44 11.11 -11.09 10.34
C THR A 44 11.96 -10.41 9.26
N ARG A 45 11.50 -10.43 8.00
CA ARG A 45 12.19 -9.88 6.81
C ARG A 45 13.61 -10.40 6.63
N ARG A 46 13.86 -11.64 7.07
CA ARG A 46 15.16 -12.31 6.94
C ARG A 46 15.20 -13.26 5.76
N ILE A 47 14.05 -13.82 5.40
CA ILE A 47 13.91 -14.80 4.33
C ILE A 47 13.03 -14.21 3.23
N PHE A 48 13.57 -14.17 2.01
CA PHE A 48 12.86 -13.66 0.85
C PHE A 48 12.43 -14.80 -0.07
N PRO A 49 11.22 -14.73 -0.65
CA PRO A 49 10.75 -15.74 -1.59
C PRO A 49 11.63 -15.76 -2.84
N LYS A 50 12.03 -16.96 -3.26
CA LYS A 50 12.76 -17.15 -4.53
C LYS A 50 11.76 -17.09 -5.67
N ILE A 51 11.85 -16.04 -6.48
CA ILE A 51 10.95 -15.79 -7.59
C ILE A 51 11.64 -16.15 -8.89
N GLN A 52 10.99 -16.98 -9.71
CA GLN A 52 11.44 -17.31 -11.04
C GLN A 52 10.50 -16.67 -12.05
N ILE A 53 11.04 -15.81 -12.91
CA ILE A 53 10.30 -15.12 -13.96
C ILE A 53 10.90 -15.56 -15.29
N PRO A 54 10.08 -15.90 -16.30
CA PRO A 54 10.58 -16.17 -17.64
C PRO A 54 11.38 -14.99 -18.16
N ASN A 55 12.56 -15.27 -18.73
CA ASN A 55 13.40 -14.26 -19.40
C ASN A 55 13.11 -14.16 -20.91
N ASP A 56 12.14 -14.93 -21.41
CA ASP A 56 11.82 -15.01 -22.82
C ASP A 56 10.94 -13.85 -23.28
N SER A 57 10.86 -13.65 -24.59
CA SER A 57 9.90 -12.72 -25.18
C SER A 57 8.49 -13.27 -24.98
N ILE A 58 7.70 -12.58 -24.16
CA ILE A 58 6.35 -12.98 -23.77
C ILE A 58 5.33 -11.91 -24.13
N HIS A 59 4.14 -12.35 -24.51
CA HIS A 59 2.97 -11.49 -24.60
C HIS A 59 2.17 -11.62 -23.30
N LEU A 60 1.90 -10.49 -22.65
CA LEU A 60 1.13 -10.44 -21.40
C LEU A 60 -0.10 -9.57 -21.59
N GLN A 61 -1.18 -9.95 -20.92
CA GLN A 61 -2.40 -9.16 -20.82
C GLN A 61 -2.62 -8.75 -19.37
N GLY A 62 -3.18 -7.57 -19.16
CA GLY A 62 -3.43 -7.05 -17.82
C GLY A 62 -4.12 -5.69 -17.84
N THR A 63 -4.33 -5.15 -16.64
CA THR A 63 -4.98 -3.84 -16.45
C THR A 63 -3.96 -2.81 -16.00
N ALA A 64 -3.97 -1.62 -16.59
CA ALA A 64 -3.13 -0.52 -16.14
C ALA A 64 -3.61 0.03 -14.78
N TYR A 65 -2.70 0.12 -13.82
CA TYR A 65 -2.93 0.68 -12.51
C TYR A 65 -1.95 1.82 -12.26
N PHE A 66 -2.45 2.94 -11.72
CA PHE A 66 -1.67 4.11 -11.37
C PHE A 66 -1.53 4.18 -9.85
N PRO A 67 -0.38 3.81 -9.27
CA PRO A 67 -0.16 3.91 -7.84
C PRO A 67 -0.30 5.36 -7.36
N SER A 68 -0.90 5.54 -6.18
CA SER A 68 -1.07 6.85 -5.58
C SER A 68 0.29 7.47 -5.25
N LYS A 69 0.45 8.76 -5.56
CA LYS A 69 1.70 9.52 -5.28
C LYS A 69 1.91 9.82 -3.79
N ASN A 70 0.84 9.81 -2.99
CA ASN A 70 0.83 10.30 -1.60
C ASN A 70 0.94 9.17 -0.57
N GLN A 71 1.93 8.29 -0.74
CA GLN A 71 2.31 7.35 0.30
C GLN A 71 3.53 7.89 1.04
N TRP A 72 3.32 8.21 2.32
CA TRP A 72 4.39 8.56 3.25
C TRP A 72 5.22 7.31 3.53
N VAL A 73 6.53 7.43 3.36
CA VAL A 73 7.52 6.38 3.62
C VAL A 73 8.29 6.84 4.86
N LEU A 74 8.30 6.02 5.92
CA LEU A 74 8.94 6.35 7.20
C LEU A 74 10.38 5.84 7.29
N GLY A 75 10.85 5.11 6.27
CA GLY A 75 12.15 4.46 6.21
C GLY A 75 12.89 4.63 4.88
N PRO A 76 13.94 3.85 4.62
CA PRO A 76 14.64 3.83 3.34
C PRO A 76 13.66 3.43 2.21
N VAL A 77 13.64 4.22 1.14
CA VAL A 77 12.66 4.04 0.04
C VAL A 77 12.87 2.72 -0.70
N PHE A 78 14.08 2.17 -0.66
CA PHE A 78 14.42 0.85 -1.21
C PHE A 78 15.58 0.18 -0.47
N GLU A 79 15.64 -1.15 -0.58
CA GLU A 79 16.77 -1.96 -0.13
C GLU A 79 17.15 -2.98 -1.22
N GLU A 80 18.41 -3.01 -1.63
CA GLU A 80 18.91 -4.06 -2.51
C GLU A 80 19.27 -5.31 -1.69
N LYS A 81 18.82 -6.47 -2.16
CA LYS A 81 19.11 -7.79 -1.56
C LYS A 81 19.83 -8.69 -2.57
N GLU A 82 20.22 -9.86 -2.08
CA GLU A 82 20.81 -10.91 -2.92
C GLU A 82 19.90 -11.30 -4.11
N ASN A 83 20.50 -11.91 -5.14
CA ASN A 83 19.80 -12.33 -6.37
C ASN A 83 19.11 -11.21 -7.15
N LYS A 84 19.63 -9.97 -7.12
CA LYS A 84 19.09 -8.84 -7.90
C LYS A 84 17.62 -8.54 -7.58
N THR A 85 17.23 -8.76 -6.32
CA THR A 85 15.91 -8.42 -5.79
C THR A 85 16.01 -7.08 -5.07
N VAL A 86 15.09 -6.17 -5.35
CA VAL A 86 15.03 -4.86 -4.68
C VAL A 86 13.71 -4.74 -3.95
N ILE A 87 13.75 -4.45 -2.66
CA ILE A 87 12.55 -4.17 -1.88
C ILE A 87 12.27 -2.70 -2.01
N ILE A 88 11.01 -2.33 -2.27
CA ILE A 88 10.55 -0.94 -2.32
C ILE A 88 9.33 -0.78 -1.42
N GLU A 89 9.25 0.29 -0.66
CA GLU A 89 8.05 0.57 0.15
C GLU A 89 6.90 1.10 -0.71
N ARG A 90 7.22 1.72 -1.85
CA ARG A 90 6.25 2.29 -2.78
C ARG A 90 6.77 2.25 -4.21
N PHE A 91 5.84 2.26 -5.16
CA PHE A 91 6.20 2.51 -6.56
C PHE A 91 6.51 3.99 -6.77
N ASP A 92 7.74 4.27 -7.19
CA ASP A 92 8.19 5.60 -7.60
C ASP A 92 8.90 5.49 -8.95
N LYS A 93 8.32 6.10 -9.98
CA LYS A 93 8.86 6.09 -11.34
C LYS A 93 10.31 6.59 -11.38
N GLN A 94 10.63 7.66 -10.66
CA GLN A 94 11.95 8.29 -10.73
C GLN A 94 12.99 7.35 -10.12
N LEU A 95 12.68 6.78 -8.95
CA LEU A 95 13.52 5.81 -8.29
C LEU A 95 13.76 4.57 -9.17
N VAL A 96 12.69 3.95 -9.67
CA VAL A 96 12.80 2.75 -10.51
C VAL A 96 13.57 3.06 -11.80
N SER A 97 13.36 4.23 -12.40
CA SER A 97 14.10 4.67 -13.58
C SER A 97 15.60 4.82 -13.31
N GLN A 98 15.98 5.36 -12.14
CA GLN A 98 17.38 5.46 -11.71
C GLN A 98 18.01 4.08 -11.48
N LEU A 99 17.31 3.18 -10.79
CA LEU A 99 17.79 1.82 -10.50
C LEU A 99 17.93 0.96 -11.77
N LEU A 100 17.01 1.12 -12.72
CA LEU A 100 17.04 0.39 -13.98
C LEU A 100 17.91 1.05 -15.06
N GLN A 101 18.29 2.32 -14.88
CA GLN A 101 18.93 3.17 -15.88
C GLN A 101 18.17 3.20 -17.22
N LYS A 102 16.83 3.21 -17.14
CA LYS A 102 15.92 3.15 -18.30
C LYS A 102 14.72 4.06 -18.10
N ALA A 103 14.08 4.45 -19.20
CA ALA A 103 12.80 5.15 -19.15
C ALA A 103 11.71 4.19 -18.65
N VAL A 104 11.03 4.56 -17.56
CA VAL A 104 9.99 3.75 -16.93
C VAL A 104 8.63 4.44 -17.07
N TYR A 105 7.59 3.69 -17.41
CA TYR A 105 6.22 4.21 -17.46
C TYR A 105 5.71 4.61 -16.06
N PRO A 106 4.83 5.62 -15.95
CA PRO A 106 4.31 6.09 -14.66
C PRO A 106 3.19 5.20 -14.08
N PHE A 107 2.97 4.02 -14.64
CA PHE A 107 1.95 3.06 -14.23
C PHE A 107 2.54 1.65 -14.21
N ILE A 108 1.85 0.75 -13.52
CA ILE A 108 2.14 -0.67 -13.50
C ILE A 108 1.02 -1.45 -14.21
N ILE A 109 1.35 -2.59 -14.80
CA ILE A 109 0.35 -3.50 -15.37
C ILE A 109 0.07 -4.59 -14.35
N ARG A 110 -1.16 -4.65 -13.85
CA ARG A 110 -1.67 -5.77 -13.06
C ARG A 110 -1.96 -6.93 -13.98
N LEU A 111 -1.19 -8.00 -13.84
CA LEU A 111 -1.25 -9.16 -14.71
C LEU A 111 -2.62 -9.84 -14.64
N ASP A 112 -3.16 -10.25 -15.80
CA ASP A 112 -4.43 -10.96 -15.86
C ASP A 112 -4.40 -12.23 -14.99
N LYS A 113 -5.51 -12.58 -14.32
CA LYS A 113 -5.62 -13.75 -13.42
C LYS A 113 -5.38 -15.09 -14.14
N GLN A 114 -5.56 -15.16 -15.45
CA GLN A 114 -5.39 -16.38 -16.23
C GLN A 114 -3.92 -16.68 -16.59
N ASP A 115 -3.01 -15.73 -16.38
CA ASP A 115 -1.59 -15.94 -16.64
C ASP A 115 -0.99 -16.98 -15.67
N THR A 116 -0.11 -17.85 -16.20
CA THR A 116 0.50 -18.97 -15.47
C THR A 116 1.65 -18.57 -14.55
N HIS A 117 2.22 -17.38 -14.75
CA HIS A 117 3.41 -16.93 -14.02
C HIS A 117 3.07 -15.94 -12.90
N GLY A 118 1.79 -15.73 -12.59
CA GLY A 118 1.35 -14.83 -11.52
C GLY A 118 1.21 -15.52 -10.16
N PHE A 119 1.24 -14.71 -9.10
CA PHE A 119 0.95 -15.09 -7.73
C PHE A 119 -0.52 -14.77 -7.38
N VAL A 120 -0.82 -14.48 -6.11
CA VAL A 120 -2.16 -14.13 -5.66
C VAL A 120 -2.56 -12.76 -6.22
N ARG A 121 -3.51 -12.75 -7.16
CA ARG A 121 -3.92 -11.56 -7.93
C ARG A 121 -5.29 -11.04 -7.47
N GLU A 122 -5.48 -10.99 -6.17
CA GLU A 122 -6.69 -10.49 -5.51
C GLU A 122 -6.43 -9.13 -4.90
N TRP A 123 -6.09 -8.14 -5.73
CA TRP A 123 -5.86 -6.78 -5.24
C TRP A 123 -7.13 -6.26 -4.58
N GLU A 124 -7.08 -6.09 -3.26
CA GLU A 124 -8.21 -5.55 -2.50
C GLU A 124 -8.53 -4.14 -3.00
N THR A 125 -9.75 -3.95 -3.49
CA THR A 125 -10.31 -2.60 -3.55
C THR A 125 -10.61 -2.20 -2.12
N VAL A 126 -9.68 -1.48 -1.49
CA VAL A 126 -9.89 -0.89 -0.16
C VAL A 126 -10.99 0.15 -0.28
N SER A 127 -12.23 -0.31 -0.20
CA SER A 127 -13.41 0.51 -0.04
C SER A 127 -13.76 0.45 1.44
N MET A 128 -13.61 1.57 2.16
CA MET A 128 -14.13 1.62 3.52
C MET A 128 -15.65 1.56 3.43
N PRO A 129 -16.29 0.58 4.08
CA PRO A 129 -17.74 0.48 4.05
C PRO A 129 -18.33 1.73 4.73
N PRO A 130 -19.39 2.37 4.16
CA PRO A 130 -19.99 3.59 4.69
C PRO A 130 -20.35 3.54 6.18
N GLN A 131 -20.67 2.34 6.68
CA GLN A 131 -21.00 2.06 8.08
C GLN A 131 -19.89 2.49 9.04
N ARG A 132 -18.61 2.40 8.66
CA ARG A 132 -17.50 2.85 9.52
C ARG A 132 -17.56 4.36 9.75
N HIS A 133 -17.93 5.14 8.74
CA HIS A 133 -18.09 6.60 8.90
C HIS A 133 -19.24 6.95 9.86
N LEU A 134 -20.33 6.17 9.84
CA LEU A 134 -21.45 6.35 10.78
C LEU A 134 -21.05 6.04 12.22
N ALA A 135 -20.28 4.97 12.44
CA ALA A 135 -19.79 4.62 13.78
C ALA A 135 -18.90 5.73 14.36
N TYR A 136 -17.97 6.28 13.56
CA TYR A 136 -17.17 7.43 13.98
C TYR A 136 -18.02 8.67 14.23
N ALA A 137 -18.99 8.98 13.37
CA ALA A 137 -19.89 10.11 13.58
C ALA A 137 -20.63 9.99 14.93
N LEU A 138 -21.17 8.81 15.24
CA LEU A 138 -21.84 8.56 16.52
C LEU A 138 -20.90 8.78 17.72
N GLN A 139 -19.65 8.31 17.63
CA GLN A 139 -18.63 8.55 18.68
C GLN A 139 -18.39 10.04 18.89
N TRP A 140 -18.23 10.81 17.82
CA TRP A 140 -18.03 12.26 17.90
C TRP A 140 -19.24 12.99 18.49
N PHE A 141 -20.47 12.63 18.08
CA PHE A 141 -21.69 13.22 18.65
C PHE A 141 -21.89 12.86 20.12
N ALA A 142 -21.59 11.63 20.52
CA ALA A 142 -21.67 11.22 21.93
C ALA A 142 -20.66 11.99 22.78
N MET A 143 -19.42 12.16 22.31
CA MET A 143 -18.41 12.95 23.02
C MET A 143 -18.80 14.43 23.10
N ALA A 144 -19.29 15.01 22.00
CA ALA A 144 -19.79 16.38 21.98
C ALA A 144 -20.95 16.58 22.97
N LEU A 145 -21.88 15.62 23.06
CA LEU A 145 -22.99 15.63 24.00
C LEU A 145 -22.51 15.57 25.46
N VAL A 146 -21.57 14.69 25.78
CA VAL A 146 -20.99 14.60 27.13
C VAL A 146 -20.31 15.91 27.53
N ILE A 147 -19.52 16.50 26.62
CA ILE A 147 -18.86 17.80 26.84
C ILE A 147 -19.91 18.90 27.05
N LEU A 148 -20.99 18.92 26.25
CA LEU A 148 -22.08 19.87 26.39
C LEU A 148 -22.77 19.77 27.76
N ILE A 149 -23.05 18.55 28.22
CA ILE A 149 -23.65 18.30 29.54
C ILE A 149 -22.74 18.82 30.66
N ILE A 150 -21.44 18.50 30.61
CA ILE A 150 -20.46 18.97 31.59
C ILE A 150 -20.39 20.50 31.58
N PHE A 151 -20.31 21.12 30.40
CA PHE A 151 -20.26 22.56 30.24
C PHE A 151 -21.48 23.25 30.88
N LEU A 152 -22.68 22.75 30.61
CA LEU A 152 -23.92 23.27 31.19
C LEU A 152 -23.96 23.07 32.71
N ALA A 153 -23.60 21.88 33.20
CA ALA A 153 -23.60 21.58 34.63
C ALA A 153 -22.65 22.48 35.44
N LEU A 154 -21.47 22.78 34.89
CA LEU A 154 -20.48 23.65 35.53
C LEU A 154 -20.86 25.13 35.47
N ASN A 155 -21.45 25.59 34.36
CA ASN A 155 -21.77 27.01 34.17
C ASN A 155 -23.15 27.43 34.73
N LEU A 156 -24.08 26.50 34.89
CA LEU A 156 -25.42 26.79 35.44
C LEU A 156 -25.48 26.62 36.97
N LYS A 157 -24.41 26.17 37.64
CA LYS A 157 -24.37 26.04 39.10
C LYS A 157 -24.19 27.43 39.74
N LYS A 158 -25.33 28.10 39.96
CA LYS A 158 -25.43 29.41 40.61
C LYS A 158 -25.10 29.32 42.10
N LYS A 159 -24.30 30.30 42.54
CA LYS A 159 -23.80 30.58 43.90
C LYS A 159 -24.94 30.63 44.93
N ASN A 160 -25.10 29.60 45.77
CA ASN A 160 -25.88 29.69 47.01
C ASN A 160 -24.94 30.14 48.14
N GLU A 161 -24.51 31.40 48.11
CA GLU A 161 -24.00 32.06 49.32
C GLU A 161 -25.21 32.39 50.19
N LYS A 162 -25.45 31.56 51.22
CA LYS A 162 -26.27 31.99 52.34
C LYS A 162 -25.44 32.95 53.18
N THR A 163 -25.61 34.25 52.95
CA THR A 163 -25.19 35.28 53.91
C THR A 163 -26.10 35.15 55.13
N VAL A 164 -25.57 34.61 56.23
CA VAL A 164 -26.24 34.64 57.54
C VAL A 164 -25.81 35.93 58.22
N GLN A 165 -26.79 36.80 58.53
CA GLN A 165 -26.66 37.97 59.38
C GLN A 165 -26.59 37.57 60.86
#